data_AF-A0A9J5VZK7-F1
#
_entry.id   AF-A0A9J5VZK7-F1
#
_cell.length_a   1.000
_cell.length_b   1.000
_cell.length_c   1.000
_cell.angle_alpha   90.00
_cell.angle_beta   90.00
_cell.angle_gamma   90.00
#
_symmetry.space_group_name_H-M   'P 1'
#
loop_
_entity.id
_entity.type
_entity.pdbx_description
1 polymer ?
#
loop_
_entity_poly.entity_id
_entity_poly.type
_entity_poly.pdbx_seq_one_letter_code
_entity_poly.pdbx_strand_id
1 'polypeptide(L)'
;MPLGISSTFNFMIVFQAEHNILMHPFHMLGVARVFGGSLFSAMHGSLVTSSLIRETTENESANEGYRFGQEEETYNSVAAHGYFGRLIFQYASFNNSCSLHFFLAAWPVVVDSQGRVINIWADIINRANLGMEVMQERNAHNFPLDLAAIEVPSTNG
;
A
#
# COMPACT_ATOMS: atom_id res chain seq x y z
N MET A 1 -4.80 9.29 16.68
CA MET A 1 -5.44 7.97 16.59
C MET A 1 -5.46 7.32 17.96
N PRO A 2 -6.60 6.80 18.44
CA PRO A 2 -6.67 6.06 19.69
C PRO A 2 -6.18 4.61 19.51
N LEU A 3 -5.80 3.95 20.60
CA LEU A 3 -5.17 2.62 20.57
C LEU A 3 -6.21 1.50 20.73
N GLY A 4 -6.63 0.90 19.61
CA GLY A 4 -7.49 -0.30 19.61
C GLY A 4 -8.19 -0.52 18.27
N ILE A 5 -8.51 -1.78 17.94
CA ILE A 5 -9.03 -2.17 16.61
C ILE A 5 -10.32 -1.41 16.25
N SER A 6 -11.34 -1.48 17.13
CA SER A 6 -12.61 -0.76 16.91
C SER A 6 -12.44 0.76 16.87
N SER A 7 -11.46 1.28 17.62
CA SER A 7 -11.18 2.69 17.65
C SER A 7 -10.46 3.18 16.39
N THR A 8 -9.60 2.35 15.78
CA THR A 8 -9.03 2.60 14.45
C THR A 8 -10.12 2.69 13.39
N PHE A 9 -11.10 1.77 13.41
CA PHE A 9 -12.24 1.84 12.47
C PHE A 9 -13.06 3.11 12.68
N ASN A 10 -13.35 3.47 13.94
CA ASN A 10 -14.06 4.72 14.24
C ASN A 10 -13.29 5.94 13.72
N PHE A 11 -11.98 6.03 13.97
CA PHE A 11 -11.13 7.09 13.42
C PHE A 11 -11.17 7.14 11.89
N MET A 12 -11.09 6.00 11.21
CA MET A 12 -11.14 5.96 9.74
C MET A 12 -12.46 6.47 9.16
N ILE A 13 -13.58 6.14 9.82
CA ILE A 13 -14.93 6.57 9.42
C ILE A 13 -15.09 8.08 9.59
N VAL A 14 -14.70 8.60 10.75
CA VAL A 14 -14.73 10.04 11.07
C VAL A 14 -13.85 10.82 10.09
N PHE A 15 -12.61 10.35 9.87
CA PHE A 15 -11.66 10.98 8.96
C PHE A 15 -12.16 11.00 7.49
N GLN A 16 -12.94 10.00 7.08
CA GLN A 16 -13.59 10.00 5.78
C GLN A 16 -14.75 11.00 5.72
N ALA A 17 -15.55 11.13 6.78
CA ALA A 17 -16.65 12.09 6.84
C ALA A 17 -16.15 13.54 6.73
N GLU A 18 -15.12 13.89 7.52
CA GLU A 18 -14.61 15.27 7.62
C GLU A 18 -13.68 15.66 6.47
N HIS A 19 -12.90 14.71 5.93
CA HIS A 19 -11.84 15.04 4.96
C HIS A 19 -12.00 14.36 3.60
N ASN A 20 -13.01 13.50 3.42
CA ASN A 20 -13.24 12.75 2.18
C ASN A 20 -11.95 12.05 1.69
N ILE A 21 -11.21 11.40 2.60
CA ILE A 21 -9.86 10.88 2.35
C ILE A 21 -9.80 9.94 1.13
N LEU A 22 -10.85 9.17 0.84
CA LEU A 22 -10.92 8.30 -0.34
C LEU A 22 -10.74 9.06 -1.66
N MET A 23 -11.11 10.33 -1.72
CA MET A 23 -10.95 11.19 -2.88
C MET A 23 -9.61 11.92 -2.90
N HIS A 24 -8.80 11.79 -1.85
CA HIS A 24 -7.51 12.45 -1.74
C HIS A 24 -6.42 11.70 -2.54
N PRO A 25 -5.66 12.37 -3.44
CA PRO A 25 -4.67 11.70 -4.30
C PRO A 25 -3.57 10.99 -3.51
N PHE A 26 -3.11 11.53 -2.37
CA PHE A 26 -2.14 10.83 -1.52
C PHE A 26 -2.68 9.54 -0.89
N HIS A 27 -3.98 9.46 -0.61
CA HIS A 27 -4.58 8.23 -0.12
C HIS A 27 -4.67 7.19 -1.24
N MET A 28 -5.10 7.59 -2.44
CA MET A 28 -5.11 6.70 -3.61
C MET A 28 -3.71 6.17 -3.94
N LEU A 29 -2.68 7.02 -3.85
CA LEU A 29 -1.28 6.59 -4.00
C LEU A 29 -0.85 5.62 -2.89
N GLY A 30 -1.20 5.90 -1.64
CA GLY A 30 -0.95 4.98 -0.52
C GLY A 30 -1.57 3.60 -0.75
N VAL A 31 -2.83 3.55 -1.20
CA VAL A 31 -3.53 2.32 -1.56
C VAL A 31 -2.81 1.60 -2.69
N ALA A 32 -2.49 2.27 -3.80
CA ALA A 32 -1.77 1.68 -4.94
C ALA A 32 -0.41 1.08 -4.53
N ARG A 33 0.30 1.71 -3.58
CA ARG A 33 1.56 1.19 -3.05
C ARG A 33 1.39 -0.06 -2.20
N VAL A 34 0.41 -0.08 -1.29
CA VAL A 34 0.18 -1.26 -0.45
C VAL A 34 -0.27 -2.46 -1.30
N PHE A 35 -1.18 -2.24 -2.25
CA PHE A 35 -1.59 -3.28 -3.20
C PHE A 35 -0.47 -3.71 -4.14
N GLY A 36 0.30 -2.76 -4.68
CA GLY A 36 1.45 -3.10 -5.54
C GLY A 36 2.56 -3.81 -4.77
N GLY A 37 2.84 -3.41 -3.53
CA GLY A 37 3.83 -4.05 -2.66
C GLY A 37 3.48 -5.50 -2.35
N SER A 38 2.21 -5.78 -2.00
CA SER A 38 1.76 -7.16 -1.78
C SER A 38 1.82 -8.00 -3.06
N LEU A 39 1.41 -7.42 -4.20
CA LEU A 39 1.51 -8.05 -5.52
C LEU A 39 2.96 -8.41 -5.87
N PHE A 40 3.88 -7.45 -5.78
CA PHE A 40 5.28 -7.68 -6.13
C PHE A 40 6.00 -8.58 -5.13
N SER A 41 5.63 -8.55 -3.84
CA SER A 41 6.11 -9.51 -2.86
C SER A 41 5.72 -10.94 -3.23
N ALA A 42 4.45 -11.16 -3.59
CA ALA A 42 3.96 -12.47 -4.02
C ALA A 42 4.61 -12.92 -5.34
N MET A 43 4.73 -12.01 -6.31
CA MET A 43 5.39 -12.26 -7.59
C MET A 43 6.88 -12.63 -7.42
N HIS A 44 7.62 -11.89 -6.59
CA HIS A 44 9.03 -12.18 -6.37
C HIS A 44 9.21 -13.55 -5.68
N GLY A 45 8.44 -13.80 -4.61
CA GLY A 45 8.48 -15.08 -3.90
C GLY A 45 8.14 -16.25 -4.82
N SER A 46 7.13 -16.12 -5.69
CA SER A 46 6.75 -17.19 -6.62
C SER A 46 7.80 -17.44 -7.70
N LEU A 47 8.41 -16.40 -8.28
CA LEU A 47 9.46 -16.53 -9.29
C LEU A 47 10.73 -17.20 -8.72
N VAL A 48 11.16 -16.78 -7.53
CA VAL A 48 12.32 -17.40 -6.84
C VAL A 48 12.02 -18.86 -6.53
N THR A 49 10.86 -19.15 -5.93
CA THR A 49 10.45 -20.52 -5.57
C THR A 49 10.35 -21.43 -6.79
N SER A 50 9.85 -20.91 -7.93
CA SER A 50 9.71 -21.67 -9.18
C SER A 50 11.04 -21.99 -9.89
N SER A 51 12.13 -21.33 -9.49
CA SER A 51 13.44 -21.44 -10.14
C SER A 51 14.53 -21.94 -9.21
N LEU A 52 14.17 -22.51 -8.05
CA LEU A 52 15.11 -23.15 -7.14
C LEU A 52 15.89 -24.26 -7.85
N ILE A 53 17.20 -24.29 -7.60
CA ILE A 53 18.07 -25.37 -8.07
C ILE A 53 17.78 -26.60 -7.20
N ARG A 54 17.62 -27.76 -7.84
CA ARG A 54 17.26 -29.00 -7.13
C ARG A 54 18.49 -29.57 -6.42
N GLU A 55 18.59 -29.28 -5.13
CA GLU A 55 19.64 -29.81 -4.22
C GLU A 55 19.14 -30.94 -3.32
N THR A 56 17.83 -31.20 -3.32
CA THR A 56 17.19 -32.20 -2.45
C THR A 56 16.44 -33.29 -3.24
N THR A 57 16.07 -34.34 -2.52
CA THR A 57 15.17 -35.42 -2.93
C THR A 57 13.70 -35.05 -2.67
N GLU A 58 12.78 -35.85 -3.20
CA GLU A 58 11.34 -35.63 -3.07
C GLU A 58 10.78 -35.86 -1.66
N ASN A 59 11.52 -36.57 -0.80
CA ASN A 59 11.08 -36.95 0.55
C ASN A 59 11.55 -35.98 1.64
N GLU A 60 12.23 -34.90 1.27
CA GLU A 60 12.74 -33.88 2.17
C GLU A 60 12.33 -32.47 1.71
N SER A 61 12.41 -31.48 2.59
CA SER A 61 12.04 -30.12 2.25
C SER A 61 13.09 -29.49 1.32
N ALA A 62 12.64 -28.80 0.26
CA ALA A 62 13.53 -28.04 -0.62
C ALA A 62 14.32 -26.94 0.12
N ASN A 63 13.85 -26.50 1.30
CA ASN A 63 14.55 -25.52 2.12
C ASN A 63 15.88 -26.05 2.67
N GLU A 64 16.00 -27.37 2.90
CA GLU A 64 17.24 -28.00 3.36
C GLU A 64 18.35 -27.96 2.29
N GLY A 65 17.98 -27.70 1.03
CA GLY A 65 18.94 -27.48 -0.06
C GLY A 65 19.72 -26.18 0.05
N TYR A 66 19.24 -25.21 0.83
CA TYR A 66 19.96 -23.97 1.11
C TYR A 66 20.79 -24.07 2.39
N ARG A 67 22.06 -23.69 2.31
CA ARG A 67 22.94 -23.59 3.47
C ARG A 67 23.22 -22.13 3.81
N PHE A 68 23.00 -21.75 5.06
CA PHE A 68 23.26 -20.39 5.52
C PHE A 68 24.73 -20.01 5.31
N GLY A 69 24.98 -18.94 4.55
CA GLY A 69 26.31 -18.45 4.24
C GLY A 69 26.99 -19.10 3.02
N GLN A 70 26.27 -19.87 2.21
CA GLN A 70 26.79 -20.35 0.93
C GLN A 70 27.09 -19.20 -0.04
N GLU A 71 28.08 -19.40 -0.92
CA GLU A 71 28.51 -18.38 -1.89
C GLU A 71 27.64 -18.36 -3.15
N GLU A 72 27.04 -19.49 -3.52
CA GLU A 72 26.26 -19.64 -4.76
C GLU A 72 24.78 -19.27 -4.58
N GLU A 73 24.16 -18.70 -5.62
CA GLU A 73 22.72 -18.41 -5.65
C GLU A 73 21.89 -19.71 -5.63
N THR A 74 20.87 -19.78 -4.78
CA THR A 74 19.99 -20.96 -4.62
C THR A 74 18.98 -21.15 -5.76
N TYR A 75 18.84 -20.17 -6.65
CA TYR A 75 17.84 -20.17 -7.72
C TYR A 75 18.43 -19.65 -9.02
N ASN A 76 17.85 -20.08 -10.15
CA ASN A 76 18.27 -19.64 -11.47
C ASN A 76 17.54 -18.36 -11.88
N SER A 77 18.18 -17.21 -11.62
CA SER A 77 17.66 -15.88 -11.97
C SER A 77 17.40 -15.71 -13.48
N VAL A 78 18.20 -16.36 -14.35
CA VAL A 78 18.01 -16.34 -15.81
C VAL A 78 16.75 -17.09 -16.22
N ALA A 79 16.46 -18.24 -15.58
CA ALA A 79 15.24 -18.99 -15.82
C ALA A 79 14.00 -18.22 -15.35
N ALA A 80 14.07 -17.60 -14.16
CA ALA A 80 13.00 -16.74 -13.65
C ALA A 80 12.73 -15.53 -14.58
N HIS A 81 13.78 -14.85 -15.03
CA HIS A 81 13.68 -13.76 -15.99
C HIS A 81 13.06 -14.22 -17.32
N GLY A 82 13.49 -15.37 -17.84
CA GLY A 82 12.99 -15.95 -19.07
C GLY A 82 11.51 -16.35 -19.00
N TYR A 83 11.07 -16.89 -17.86
CA TYR A 83 9.65 -17.18 -17.62
C TYR A 83 8.82 -15.90 -17.59
N PHE A 84 9.20 -14.94 -16.73
CA PHE A 84 8.43 -13.72 -16.54
C PHE A 84 8.42 -12.82 -17.80
N GLY A 85 9.55 -12.76 -18.51
CA GLY A 85 9.67 -12.04 -19.77
C GLY A 85 8.77 -12.59 -20.88
N ARG A 86 8.48 -13.90 -20.86
CA ARG A 86 7.49 -14.53 -21.78
C ARG A 86 6.05 -14.35 -21.32
N LEU A 87 5.82 -14.27 -20.01
CA LEU A 87 4.48 -14.11 -19.43
C LEU A 87 3.88 -12.73 -19.72
N ILE A 88 4.69 -11.68 -19.63
CA ILE A 88 4.24 -10.29 -19.83
C ILE A 88 4.87 -9.71 -21.10
N PHE A 89 6.10 -9.17 -21.02
CA PHE A 89 6.92 -8.71 -22.14
C PHE A 89 8.38 -8.73 -21.71
N GLN A 90 9.31 -9.04 -22.62
CA GLN A 90 10.73 -9.25 -22.27
C GLN A 90 11.37 -8.04 -21.55
N TYR A 91 11.05 -6.82 -21.99
CA TYR A 91 11.57 -5.58 -21.40
C TYR A 91 10.94 -5.21 -20.04
N ALA A 92 9.81 -5.82 -19.67
CA ALA A 92 9.15 -5.60 -18.39
C ALA A 92 9.72 -6.48 -17.27
N SER A 93 10.60 -7.43 -17.61
CA SER A 93 11.24 -8.34 -16.66
C SER A 93 12.61 -7.82 -16.23
N PHE A 94 12.93 -7.93 -14.94
CA PHE A 94 14.24 -7.55 -14.43
C PHE A 94 15.26 -8.66 -14.72
N ASN A 95 16.38 -8.32 -15.34
CA ASN A 95 17.53 -9.20 -15.54
C ASN A 95 18.71 -8.88 -14.59
N ASN A 96 18.54 -7.87 -13.73
CA ASN A 96 19.51 -7.46 -12.73
C ASN A 96 18.85 -7.54 -11.35
N SER A 97 19.38 -8.40 -10.48
CA SER A 97 18.86 -8.63 -9.13
C SER A 97 18.89 -7.37 -8.27
N CYS A 98 19.94 -6.55 -8.33
CA CYS A 98 20.03 -5.30 -7.57
C CYS A 98 18.94 -4.31 -7.98
N SER A 99 18.66 -4.18 -9.28
CA SER A 99 17.58 -3.31 -9.80
C SER A 99 16.20 -3.81 -9.35
N LEU A 100 15.97 -5.12 -9.39
CA LEU A 100 14.74 -5.73 -8.89
C LEU A 100 14.53 -5.43 -7.39
N HIS A 101 15.55 -5.65 -6.56
CA HIS A 101 15.45 -5.43 -5.12
C HIS A 101 15.32 -3.94 -4.78
N PHE A 102 16.00 -3.07 -5.53
CA PHE A 102 15.80 -1.63 -5.42
C PHE A 102 14.36 -1.24 -5.77
N PHE A 103 13.78 -1.80 -6.83
CA PHE A 103 12.38 -1.57 -7.19
C PHE A 103 11.41 -2.05 -6.09
N LEU A 104 11.62 -3.25 -5.55
CA LEU A 104 10.80 -3.77 -4.44
C LEU A 104 10.87 -2.87 -3.20
N ALA A 105 12.03 -2.29 -2.91
CA ALA A 105 12.23 -1.37 -1.80
C ALA A 105 11.69 0.04 -2.08
N ALA A 106 11.77 0.52 -3.32
CA ALA A 106 11.44 1.90 -3.70
C ALA A 106 9.98 2.10 -4.15
N TRP A 107 9.31 1.06 -4.67
CA TRP A 107 7.88 1.09 -4.99
C TRP A 107 7.00 1.64 -3.85
N PRO A 108 7.24 1.30 -2.56
CA PRO A 108 6.52 1.91 -1.46
C PRO A 108 6.89 3.39 -1.15
N VAL A 109 7.88 3.99 -1.83
CA VAL A 109 8.52 5.26 -1.39
C VAL A 109 8.36 6.46 -2.35
N VAL A 110 7.94 6.28 -3.61
CA VAL A 110 7.90 7.40 -4.61
C VAL A 110 6.54 8.12 -4.69
N VAL A 111 6.52 9.47 -4.67
CA VAL A 111 5.33 10.36 -4.64
C VAL A 111 5.25 11.24 -5.90
N ASP A 112 4.06 11.41 -6.46
CA ASP A 112 3.68 12.46 -7.43
C ASP A 112 2.54 13.32 -6.85
N SER A 113 2.44 14.57 -7.28
CA SER A 113 1.63 15.63 -6.69
C SER A 113 0.76 16.37 -7.72
N GLN A 114 -0.25 15.73 -8.32
CA GLN A 114 -1.27 16.47 -9.06
C GLN A 114 -2.68 15.92 -8.83
N GLY A 115 -3.46 16.67 -8.04
CA GLY A 115 -4.87 16.43 -7.78
C GLY A 115 -5.76 17.26 -8.71
N ARG A 116 -6.48 16.60 -9.62
CA ARG A 116 -7.58 17.20 -10.38
C ARG A 116 -8.87 16.43 -10.12
N VAL A 117 -9.94 17.18 -9.86
CA VAL A 117 -11.28 16.65 -9.57
C VAL A 117 -12.07 16.53 -10.87
N ILE A 118 -12.68 15.36 -11.11
CA ILE A 118 -13.67 15.12 -12.17
C ILE A 118 -14.94 14.59 -11.51
N ASN A 119 -16.08 15.24 -11.76
CA ASN A 119 -17.36 14.92 -11.11
C ASN A 119 -18.05 13.72 -11.75
N ILE A 120 -18.36 12.67 -10.96
CA ILE A 120 -19.29 11.54 -11.21
C ILE A 120 -19.69 10.88 -9.85
N TRP A 121 -19.40 9.59 -9.58
CA TRP A 121 -19.62 8.85 -8.31
C TRP A 121 -19.28 9.58 -6.99
N ALA A 122 -18.55 10.70 -7.08
CA ALA A 122 -18.33 11.65 -6.00
C ALA A 122 -19.61 12.08 -5.26
N ASP A 123 -20.77 12.23 -5.92
CA ASP A 123 -22.02 12.62 -5.23
C ASP A 123 -22.56 11.52 -4.30
N ILE A 124 -22.40 10.25 -4.68
CA ILE A 124 -22.79 9.10 -3.86
C ILE A 124 -21.88 9.02 -2.62
N ILE A 125 -20.57 9.26 -2.80
CA ILE A 125 -19.61 9.33 -1.71
C ILE A 125 -19.94 10.51 -0.77
N ASN A 126 -20.33 11.66 -1.32
CA ASN A 126 -20.71 12.82 -0.53
C ASN A 126 -21.94 12.56 0.36
N ARG A 127 -22.95 11.84 -0.14
CA ARG A 127 -24.11 11.42 0.66
C ARG A 127 -23.73 10.47 1.80
N ALA A 128 -22.80 9.54 1.55
CA ALA A 128 -22.29 8.65 2.59
C ALA A 128 -21.53 9.43 3.68
N ASN A 129 -20.70 10.41 3.27
CA ASN A 129 -19.97 11.29 4.20
C ASN A 129 -20.93 12.09 5.09
N LEU A 130 -21.98 12.69 4.51
CA LEU A 130 -23.03 13.41 5.25
C LEU A 130 -23.70 12.52 6.31
N GLY A 131 -24.01 11.27 5.97
CA GLY A 131 -24.60 10.33 6.92
C GLY A 131 -23.68 10.03 8.12
N MET A 132 -22.37 10.00 7.91
CA MET A 132 -21.39 9.78 8.98
C MET A 132 -21.22 11.04 9.83
N GLU A 133 -21.09 12.21 9.20
CA GLU A 133 -20.93 13.52 9.86
C GLU A 133 -22.08 13.84 10.83
N VAL A 134 -23.33 13.56 10.46
CA VAL A 134 -24.48 13.87 11.33
C VAL A 134 -24.67 12.89 12.49
N MET A 135 -24.07 11.70 12.42
CA MET A 135 -24.19 10.66 13.45
C MET A 135 -23.00 10.61 14.40
N GLN A 136 -21.82 11.05 13.95
CA GLN A 136 -20.63 11.07 14.79
C GLN A 136 -20.78 12.10 15.92
N GLU A 137 -20.11 11.82 17.04
CA GLU A 137 -20.08 12.67 18.24
C GLU A 137 -21.44 13.31 18.61
N ARG A 138 -22.52 12.54 18.51
CA ARG A 138 -23.94 12.95 18.61
C ARG A 138 -24.34 13.90 19.76
N ASN A 139 -23.51 14.04 20.79
CA ASN A 139 -23.75 14.86 21.98
C ASN A 139 -22.71 15.98 22.18
N ALA A 140 -21.73 16.14 21.27
CA ALA A 140 -20.62 17.08 21.41
C ALA A 140 -20.87 18.43 20.73
N HIS A 141 -21.72 18.46 19.70
CA HIS A 141 -21.95 19.67 18.90
C HIS A 141 -23.14 20.49 19.41
N ASN A 142 -22.89 21.76 19.75
CA ASN A 142 -23.92 22.76 20.12
C ASN A 142 -24.10 23.85 19.05
N PHE A 143 -23.29 23.82 17.99
CA PHE A 143 -23.28 24.77 16.89
C PHE A 143 -23.42 24.01 15.56
N PRO A 144 -23.99 24.64 14.52
CA PRO A 144 -24.34 23.96 13.26
C PRO A 144 -23.14 23.67 12.33
N LEU A 145 -21.93 24.14 12.66
CA LEU A 145 -20.72 23.93 11.88
C LEU A 145 -19.66 23.31 12.77
N ASP A 146 -19.06 22.21 12.30
CA ASP A 146 -17.95 21.56 12.98
C ASP A 146 -16.62 22.17 12.51
N LEU A 147 -16.15 23.18 13.25
CA LEU A 147 -14.91 23.91 12.96
C LEU A 147 -13.98 23.84 14.17
N ALA A 148 -12.74 23.38 13.96
CA ALA A 148 -11.68 23.51 14.95
C ALA A 148 -10.99 24.87 14.80
N ALA A 149 -11.12 25.75 15.79
CA ALA A 149 -10.45 27.05 15.80
C ALA A 149 -8.98 26.92 16.26
N ILE A 150 -8.09 27.67 15.60
CA ILE A 150 -6.74 27.95 16.14
C ILE A 150 -6.87 29.16 17.06
N GLU A 151 -6.49 29.01 18.34
CA GLU A 151 -6.41 30.16 19.25
C GLU A 151 -5.32 31.13 18.76
N VAL A 152 -5.72 32.32 18.34
CA VAL A 152 -4.78 33.42 18.05
C VAL A 152 -4.34 34.01 19.39
N PRO A 153 -3.03 34.07 19.70
CA PRO A 153 -2.56 34.66 20.96
C PRO A 153 -3.05 36.11 21.08
N SER A 154 -3.72 36.47 22.17
CA SER A 154 -4.11 37.86 22.41
C SER A 154 -2.85 38.72 22.54
N THR A 155 -2.61 39.60 21.57
CA THR A 155 -1.67 40.70 21.74
C THR A 155 -2.38 41.76 22.57
N ASN A 156 -2.22 41.67 23.90
CA ASN A 156 -2.67 42.73 24.79
C ASN A 156 -1.78 43.96 24.55
N GLY A 157 -2.38 45.02 24.02
CA GLY A 157 -1.77 46.35 23.89
C GLY A 157 -1.77 47.12 25.20
#